data_AF-A0A2A5T0T1-F1
#
_entry.id   AF-A0A2A5T0T1-F1
#
_cell.length_a   1.000
_cell.length_b   1.000
_cell.length_c   1.000
_cell.angle_alpha   90.00
_cell.angle_beta   90.00
_cell.angle_gamma   90.00
#
_symmetry.space_group_name_H-M   'P 1'
#
loop_
_entity.id
_entity.type
_entity.pdbx_description
1 polymer ?
#
loop_
_entity_poly.entity_id
_entity_poly.type
_entity_poly.pdbx_seq_one_letter_code
_entity_poly.pdbx_strand_id
1 'polypeptide(L)' 'MDDKLCLLVVIGIEDFGRKEVLSVVDGYRESEVSWLEVLSPLTY' A
#
# COMPACT_ATOMS: atom_id res chain seq x y z
N MET A 1 15.59 3.50 16.53
CA MET A 1 14.16 3.18 16.67
C MET A 1 13.88 2.21 15.55
N ASP A 2 13.55 0.97 15.87
CA ASP A 2 13.31 -0.07 14.86
C ASP A 2 12.23 0.39 13.88
N ASP A 3 12.55 0.31 12.60
CA ASP A 3 11.55 0.27 11.54
C ASP A 3 10.67 -0.94 11.82
N LYS A 4 9.47 -0.69 12.34
CA LYS A 4 8.57 -1.77 12.74
C LYS A 4 7.95 -2.35 11.48
N LEU A 5 8.08 -3.67 11.33
CA LEU A 5 7.34 -4.44 10.34
C LEU A 5 5.86 -4.07 10.39
N CYS A 6 5.28 -3.81 9.23
CA CYS A 6 3.87 -3.52 9.06
C CYS A 6 3.36 -4.08 7.73
N LEU A 7 2.05 -4.21 7.64
CA LEU A 7 1.38 -4.49 6.38
C LEU A 7 0.93 -3.15 5.77
N LEU A 8 1.33 -2.88 4.54
CA LEU A 8 0.81 -1.76 3.76
C LEU A 8 -0.37 -2.26 2.92
N VAL A 9 -1.49 -1.55 3.00
CA VAL A 9 -2.73 -1.90 2.31
C VAL A 9 -3.23 -0.66 1.58
N VAL A 10 -3.40 -0.76 0.26
CA VAL A 10 -3.99 0.30 -0.56
C VAL A 10 -5.45 -0.05 -0.85
N ILE A 11 -6.36 0.86 -0.53
CA ILE A 11 -7.79 0.72 -0.77
C ILE A 11 -8.23 1.80 -1.75
N GLY A 12 -8.81 1.37 -2.87
CA GLY A 12 -9.45 2.24 -3.86
C GLY A 12 -10.95 2.34 -3.64
N ILE A 13 -11.57 3.29 -4.34
CA ILE A 13 -13.02 3.40 -4.42
C ILE A 13 -13.43 3.55 -5.89
N GLU A 14 -14.43 2.79 -6.32
CA GLU A 14 -15.02 2.94 -7.65
C GLU A 14 -16.12 4.00 -7.65
N ASP A 15 -16.63 4.36 -8.83
CA ASP A 15 -17.64 5.42 -9.03
C ASP A 15 -18.95 5.17 -8.27
N PHE A 16 -19.28 3.92 -7.95
CA PHE A 16 -20.43 3.54 -7.15
C PHE A 16 -20.16 3.54 -5.63
N GLY A 17 -18.97 3.96 -5.20
CA GLY A 17 -18.59 4.06 -3.78
C GLY A 17 -18.17 2.73 -3.14
N ARG A 18 -18.05 1.66 -3.91
CA ARG A 18 -17.54 0.37 -3.41
C ARG A 18 -16.04 0.44 -3.24
N LYS A 19 -15.58 -0.03 -2.07
CA LYS A 19 -14.15 -0.10 -1.72
C LYS A 19 -13.56 -1.41 -2.20
N GLU A 20 -12.35 -1.35 -2.75
CA GLU A 20 -11.59 -2.52 -3.18
C GLU A 20 -10.16 -2.44 -2.64
N VAL A 21 -9.59 -3.59 -2.28
CA VAL A 21 -8.16 -3.69 -1.98
C VAL A 21 -7.41 -3.77 -3.30
N LEU A 22 -6.56 -2.78 -3.55
CA LEU A 22 -5.81 -2.66 -4.81
C LEU A 22 -4.43 -3.30 -4.71
N SER A 23 -3.79 -3.24 -3.54
CA SER A 23 -2.44 -3.78 -3.32
C SER A 23 -2.22 -4.06 -1.84
N VAL A 24 -1.44 -5.11 -1.55
CA VAL A 24 -1.03 -5.50 -0.19
C VAL A 24 0.41 -6.00 -0.26
N VAL A 25 1.28 -5.42 0.57
CA VAL A 25 2.68 -5.85 0.72
C VAL A 25 3.08 -5.82 2.18
N ASP A 26 3.97 -6.71 2.59
CA ASP A 26 4.72 -6.52 3.82
C ASP A 26 5.76 -5.40 3.62
N GLY A 27 6.08 -4.69 4.70
CA GLY A 27 7.05 -3.63 4.63
C GLY A 27 7.38 -3.05 5.98
N TYR A 28 7.96 -1.87 5.95
CA TYR A 28 8.45 -1.16 7.12
C TYR A 28 7.76 0.19 7.23
N ARG A 29 7.37 0.54 8.46
CA ARG A 29 6.72 1.83 8.73
C ARG A 29 7.61 2.99 8.27
N GLU A 30 7.03 3.95 7.56
CA GLU A 30 7.71 5.16 7.07
C GLU A 30 8.88 4.89 6.10
N SER A 31 8.99 3.66 5.55
CA SER A 31 9.99 3.32 4.53
C SER A 31 9.55 3.73 3.14
N GLU A 32 10.34 4.60 2.48
CA GLU A 32 10.13 4.98 1.08
C GLU A 32 10.12 3.75 0.14
N VAL A 33 11.00 2.78 0.39
CA VAL A 33 11.09 1.55 -0.42
C VAL A 33 9.80 0.75 -0.32
N SER A 34 9.24 0.59 0.89
CA SER A 34 7.97 -0.12 1.08
C SER A 34 6.78 0.60 0.44
N TRP A 35 6.79 1.94 0.43
CA TRP A 35 5.78 2.72 -0.29
C TRP A 35 5.92 2.61 -1.82
N LEU A 36 7.14 2.61 -2.35
CA LEU A 36 7.37 2.40 -3.78
C LEU A 36 6.89 1.03 -4.23
N GLU A 37 7.16 -0.01 -3.45
CA GLU A 37 6.73 -1.38 -3.75
C GLU A 37 5.19 -1.51 -3.82
N VAL A 38 4.47 -0.95 -2.84
CA VAL A 38 3.00 -1.06 -2.81
C VAL A 38 2.30 -0.22 -3.89
N LEU A 39 2.89 0.93 -4.27
CA LEU A 39 2.31 1.89 -5.21
C LEU A 39 2.68 1.62 -6.66
N SER A 40 3.86 1.04 -6.94
CA SER A 40 4.32 0.79 -8.31
C SER A 40 3.24 0.10 -9.14
N PRO A 41 2.60 -1.01 -8.67
CA PRO A 41 1.57 -1.73 -9.42
C PRO A 41 0.38 -0.90 -9.92
N LEU A 42 0.16 0.29 -9.35
CA LEU A 42 -1.01 1.14 -9.59
C LEU A 42 -0.72 2.31 -10.54
N THR A 43 0.51 2.41 -11.05
CA THR A 43 0.99 3.59 -11.80
C THR A 43 1.25 3.33 -13.29
N TYR A 44 0.74 2.23 -13.84
CA TYR A 44 0.86 1.84 -15.25
C TYR A 44 -0.47 1.46 -15.88
#